data_AF-A0A2M7ZR53-F1
#
_entry.id   AF-A0A2M7ZR53-F1
#
_cell.length_a   1.000
_cell.length_b   1.000
_cell.length_c   1.000
_cell.angle_alpha   90.00
_cell.angle_beta   90.00
_cell.angle_gamma   90.00
#
_symmetry.space_group_name_H-M   'P 1'
#
loop_
_entity.id
_entity.type
_entity.pdbx_description
1 polymer ?
#
loop_
_entity_poly.entity_id
_entity_poly.type
_entity_poly.pdbx_seq_one_letter_code
_entity_poly.pdbx_strand_id
1 'polypeptide(L)'
;MLPNIYAVIGNSANALGSYLGFSNAQKNGSFNAKEREAIFLAVSQENGCNYCLSAHTAVAMMTGFSETETLQLRAGTIQDKKLNLITRLAKSIASNRGRADEHLVNKFFEAGYDEKSLVDLVAAVVEKSFTNYIGRLSKPEIDFPLAKSL
;
A
#
# COMPACT_ATOMS: atom_id res chain seq x y z
N MET A 1 -16.95 -5.23 -10.29
CA MET A 1 -17.55 -5.05 -8.95
C MET A 1 -17.10 -3.69 -8.42
N LEU A 2 -17.98 -2.95 -7.72
CA LEU A 2 -17.61 -1.71 -7.02
C LEU A 2 -17.14 -2.10 -5.61
N PRO A 3 -15.88 -1.88 -5.22
CA PRO A 3 -15.42 -2.14 -3.86
C PRO A 3 -16.23 -1.37 -2.81
N ASN A 4 -16.69 -2.04 -1.74
CA ASN A 4 -17.45 -1.44 -0.65
C ASN A 4 -16.76 -0.21 -0.01
N ILE A 5 -15.42 -0.16 0.00
CA ILE A 5 -14.70 1.03 0.49
C ILE A 5 -15.00 2.29 -0.34
N TYR A 6 -15.24 2.16 -1.65
CA TYR A 6 -15.61 3.29 -2.50
C TYR A 6 -17.04 3.74 -2.25
N ALA A 7 -17.95 2.82 -1.91
CA ALA A 7 -19.29 3.20 -1.44
C ALA A 7 -19.23 4.01 -0.14
N VAL A 8 -18.35 3.61 0.80
CA VAL A 8 -18.12 4.38 2.05
C VAL A 8 -17.56 5.76 1.75
N ILE A 9 -16.49 5.86 0.96
CA ILE A 9 -15.88 7.15 0.59
C ILE A 9 -16.90 8.03 -0.16
N GLY A 10 -17.78 7.40 -0.95
CA GLY A 10 -18.86 8.04 -1.70
C GLY A 10 -19.91 8.78 -0.86
N ASN A 11 -19.94 8.59 0.47
CA ASN A 11 -20.70 9.48 1.38
C ASN A 11 -20.23 10.95 1.26
N SER A 12 -19.02 11.18 0.74
CA SER A 12 -18.53 12.49 0.32
C SER A 12 -18.07 12.42 -1.14
N ALA A 13 -18.89 12.97 -2.04
CA ALA A 13 -18.54 13.08 -3.46
C ALA A 13 -17.21 13.83 -3.68
N ASN A 14 -16.95 14.86 -2.86
CA ASN A 14 -15.68 15.59 -2.87
C ASN A 14 -14.48 14.69 -2.52
N ALA A 15 -14.59 13.90 -1.46
CA ALA A 15 -13.51 13.00 -1.04
C ALA A 15 -13.28 11.88 -2.06
N LEU A 16 -14.36 11.30 -2.61
CA LEU A 16 -14.25 10.25 -3.62
C LEU A 16 -13.58 10.75 -4.89
N GLY A 17 -14.02 11.90 -5.43
CA GLY A 17 -13.43 12.50 -6.62
C GLY A 17 -11.94 12.82 -6.43
N SER A 18 -11.59 13.43 -5.28
CA SER A 18 -10.20 13.75 -4.93
C SER A 18 -9.33 12.50 -4.83
N TYR A 19 -9.81 11.46 -4.14
CA TYR A 19 -9.09 10.20 -4.00
C TYR A 19 -8.88 9.49 -5.33
N LEU A 20 -9.92 9.39 -6.17
CA LEU A 20 -9.82 8.73 -7.47
C LEU A 20 -8.86 9.48 -8.41
N GLY A 21 -8.92 10.83 -8.42
CA GLY A 21 -7.98 11.65 -9.16
C GLY A 21 -6.53 11.43 -8.70
N PHE A 22 -6.31 11.44 -7.38
CA PHE A 22 -5.00 11.17 -6.78
C PHE A 22 -4.47 9.78 -7.15
N SER A 23 -5.26 8.73 -6.90
CA SER A 23 -4.92 7.33 -7.19
C SER A 23 -4.63 7.09 -8.68
N ASN A 24 -5.38 7.75 -9.57
CA ASN A 24 -5.15 7.64 -11.00
C ASN A 24 -3.85 8.32 -11.43
N ALA A 25 -3.52 9.49 -10.86
CA ALA A 25 -2.26 10.18 -11.13
C ALA A 25 -1.03 9.36 -10.71
N GLN A 26 -1.12 8.65 -9.57
CA GLN A 26 -0.03 7.80 -9.07
C GLN A 26 0.36 6.65 -10.03
N LYS A 27 -0.49 6.28 -11.00
CA LYS A 27 -0.16 5.28 -12.02
C LYS A 27 0.99 5.71 -12.95
N ASN A 28 1.28 7.02 -13.01
CA ASN A 28 2.36 7.57 -13.82
C ASN A 28 3.63 7.85 -12.98
N GLY A 29 3.68 7.39 -11.73
CA GLY A 29 4.81 7.54 -10.82
C GLY A 29 5.95 6.55 -11.10
N SER A 30 6.95 6.54 -10.21
CA SER A 30 8.15 5.69 -10.33
C SER A 30 7.89 4.20 -10.11
N PHE A 31 6.79 3.81 -9.48
CA PHE A 31 6.48 2.42 -9.14
C PHE A 31 5.46 1.82 -10.11
N ASN A 32 5.80 0.64 -10.65
CA ASN A 32 4.86 -0.10 -11.50
C ASN A 32 3.71 -0.71 -10.66
N ALA A 33 2.70 -1.28 -11.34
CA ALA A 33 1.53 -1.84 -10.67
C ALA A 33 1.87 -2.92 -9.63
N LYS A 34 2.86 -3.78 -9.90
CA LYS A 34 3.30 -4.85 -9.00
C LYS A 34 4.00 -4.29 -7.76
N GLU A 35 4.85 -3.28 -7.92
CA GLU A 35 5.53 -2.59 -6.82
C GLU A 35 4.55 -1.79 -5.94
N ARG A 36 3.54 -1.15 -6.55
CA ARG A 36 2.49 -0.43 -5.81
C ARG A 36 1.69 -1.37 -4.92
N GLU A 37 1.29 -2.54 -5.41
CA GLU A 37 0.58 -3.53 -4.60
C GLU A 37 1.44 -4.07 -3.44
N ALA A 38 2.75 -4.24 -3.65
CA ALA A 38 3.68 -4.57 -2.57
C ALA A 38 3.70 -3.49 -1.47
N ILE A 39 3.81 -2.20 -1.85
CA ILE A 39 3.76 -1.07 -0.92
C ILE A 39 2.40 -1.05 -0.18
N PHE A 40 1.30 -1.23 -0.91
CA PHE A 40 -0.05 -1.20 -0.34
C PHE A 40 -0.31 -2.32 0.67
N LEU A 41 0.16 -3.53 0.40
CA LEU A 41 0.10 -4.64 1.34
C LEU A 41 0.89 -4.34 2.62
N ALA A 42 2.11 -3.83 2.47
CA ALA A 42 3.00 -3.52 3.58
C ALA A 42 2.43 -2.42 4.48
N VAL A 43 1.92 -1.33 3.90
CA VAL A 43 1.28 -0.23 4.64
C VAL A 43 -0.04 -0.67 5.26
N SER A 44 -0.86 -1.47 4.57
CA SER A 44 -2.12 -1.98 5.14
C SER A 44 -1.89 -2.92 6.31
N GLN A 45 -0.80 -3.69 6.29
CA GLN A 45 -0.38 -4.53 7.42
C GLN A 45 0.02 -3.68 8.61
N GLU A 46 0.85 -2.65 8.40
CA GLU A 46 1.30 -1.74 9.46
C GLU A 46 0.13 -0.98 10.08
N ASN A 47 -0.77 -0.48 9.23
CA ASN A 47 -1.96 0.24 9.66
C ASN A 47 -3.07 -0.68 10.20
N GLY A 48 -2.96 -2.01 10.11
CA GLY A 48 -3.96 -2.96 10.60
C GLY A 48 -5.34 -2.86 9.95
N CYS A 49 -5.41 -2.58 8.64
CA CYS A 49 -6.69 -2.53 7.91
C CYS A 49 -7.03 -3.88 7.26
N ASN A 50 -7.91 -4.69 7.88
CA ASN A 50 -8.30 -6.01 7.36
C ASN A 50 -9.00 -5.94 5.99
N TYR A 51 -9.91 -4.97 5.79
CA TYR A 51 -10.55 -4.77 4.48
C TYR A 51 -9.50 -4.55 3.38
N CYS A 52 -8.55 -3.66 3.66
CA CYS A 52 -7.52 -3.27 2.72
C CYS A 52 -6.52 -4.40 2.47
N LEU A 53 -6.20 -5.20 3.49
CA LEU A 53 -5.39 -6.40 3.33
C LEU A 53 -6.09 -7.40 2.41
N SER A 54 -7.37 -7.70 2.62
CA SER A 54 -8.13 -8.61 1.75
C SER A 54 -8.18 -8.12 0.30
N ALA A 55 -8.49 -6.83 0.09
CA ALA A 55 -8.56 -6.23 -1.24
C ALA A 55 -7.19 -6.27 -1.96
N HIS A 56 -6.13 -5.80 -1.31
CA HIS A 56 -4.79 -5.75 -1.92
C HIS A 56 -4.11 -7.12 -2.00
N THR A 57 -4.47 -8.09 -1.17
CA THR A 57 -4.02 -9.48 -1.38
C THR A 57 -4.63 -10.04 -2.67
N ALA A 58 -5.93 -9.85 -2.90
CA ALA A 58 -6.57 -10.29 -4.13
C ALA A 58 -5.97 -9.62 -5.38
N VAL A 59 -5.77 -8.30 -5.34
CA VAL A 59 -5.18 -7.56 -6.47
C VAL A 59 -3.70 -7.93 -6.68
N ALA A 60 -2.90 -8.03 -5.61
CA ALA A 60 -1.50 -8.46 -5.72
C ALA A 60 -1.37 -9.83 -6.39
N MET A 61 -2.25 -10.78 -6.08
CA MET A 61 -2.27 -12.09 -6.73
C MET A 61 -2.60 -11.99 -8.22
N MET A 62 -3.52 -11.10 -8.61
CA MET A 62 -3.80 -10.82 -10.03
C MET A 62 -2.60 -10.17 -10.76
N THR A 63 -1.70 -9.49 -10.04
CA THR A 63 -0.44 -8.96 -10.60
C THR A 63 0.70 -9.99 -10.64
N GLY A 64 0.43 -11.25 -10.28
CA GLY A 64 1.38 -12.35 -10.39
C GLY A 64 2.23 -12.58 -9.14
N PHE A 65 1.78 -12.16 -7.96
CA PHE A 65 2.31 -12.66 -6.69
C PHE A 65 1.61 -13.96 -6.28
N SER A 66 2.37 -14.89 -5.71
CA SER A 66 1.80 -16.00 -4.96
C SER A 66 1.26 -15.53 -3.60
N GLU A 67 0.35 -16.30 -3.01
CA GLU A 67 -0.15 -16.02 -1.66
C GLU A 67 0.98 -15.95 -0.62
N THR A 68 1.96 -16.86 -0.73
CA THR A 68 3.17 -16.85 0.12
C THR A 68 3.95 -15.54 -0.02
N GLU A 69 4.15 -15.04 -1.24
CA GLU A 69 4.80 -13.75 -1.45
C GLU A 69 3.98 -12.60 -0.86
N THR A 70 2.64 -12.64 -0.92
CA THR A 70 1.83 -11.59 -0.27
C THR A 70 2.06 -11.53 1.25
N LEU A 71 2.23 -12.69 1.91
CA LEU A 71 2.56 -12.75 3.33
C LEU A 71 3.97 -12.22 3.60
N GLN A 72 4.95 -12.57 2.74
CA GLN A 72 6.31 -12.08 2.85
C GLN A 72 6.41 -10.56 2.63
N LEU A 73 5.65 -9.99 1.70
CA LEU A 73 5.56 -8.54 1.48
C LEU A 73 5.03 -7.82 2.72
N ARG A 74 3.97 -8.36 3.33
CA ARG A 74 3.38 -7.84 4.57
C ARG A 74 4.36 -7.93 5.75
N ALA A 75 5.10 -9.02 5.86
CA ALA A 75 6.13 -9.19 6.88
C ALA A 75 7.37 -8.32 6.64
N GLY A 76 7.70 -8.00 5.38
CA GLY A 76 8.97 -7.39 5.00
C GLY A 76 10.11 -8.41 4.88
N THR A 77 9.79 -9.64 4.46
CA THR A 77 10.71 -10.79 4.39
C THR A 77 10.83 -11.40 2.99
N ILE A 78 10.25 -10.77 1.97
CA ILE A 78 10.37 -11.23 0.57
C ILE A 78 11.83 -11.27 0.13
N GLN A 79 12.19 -12.27 -0.68
CA GLN A 79 13.56 -12.48 -1.14
C GLN A 79 14.03 -11.47 -2.19
N ASP A 80 13.12 -10.96 -3.01
CA ASP A 80 13.43 -9.89 -3.96
C ASP A 80 13.91 -8.65 -3.20
N LYS A 81 15.16 -8.24 -3.46
CA LYS A 81 15.81 -7.17 -2.70
C LYS A 81 15.14 -5.81 -2.88
N LYS A 82 14.63 -5.50 -4.08
CA LYS A 82 13.95 -4.22 -4.35
C LYS A 82 12.61 -4.19 -3.65
N LEU A 83 11.81 -5.24 -3.80
CA LEU A 83 10.51 -5.36 -3.11
C LEU A 83 10.68 -5.36 -1.59
N ASN A 84 11.69 -6.06 -1.06
CA ASN A 84 11.97 -6.07 0.37
C ASN A 84 12.30 -4.67 0.89
N LEU A 85 13.15 -3.93 0.17
CA LEU A 85 13.55 -2.58 0.54
C LEU A 85 12.36 -1.62 0.54
N ILE A 86 11.59 -1.55 -0.55
CA ILE A 86 10.46 -0.60 -0.64
C ILE A 86 9.35 -0.93 0.35
N THR A 87 9.07 -2.21 0.61
CA THR A 87 8.05 -2.61 1.59
C THR A 87 8.46 -2.27 3.02
N ARG A 88 9.73 -2.54 3.38
CA ARG A 88 10.25 -2.18 4.71
C ARG A 88 10.31 -0.67 4.91
N LEU A 89 10.73 0.09 3.90
CA LEU A 89 10.75 1.55 3.99
C LEU A 89 9.32 2.10 4.10
N ALA A 90 8.37 1.60 3.29
CA ALA A 90 6.96 1.99 3.39
C ALA A 90 6.36 1.71 4.78
N LYS A 91 6.65 0.55 5.39
CA LYS A 91 6.26 0.23 6.77
C LYS A 91 6.86 1.22 7.76
N SER A 92 8.16 1.51 7.63
CA SER A 92 8.85 2.46 8.50
C SER A 92 8.24 3.87 8.42
N ILE A 93 7.93 4.35 7.21
CA ILE A 93 7.25 5.64 7.00
C ILE A 93 5.87 5.64 7.67
N ALA A 94 5.06 4.59 7.43
CA ALA A 94 3.70 4.50 7.97
C ALA A 94 3.69 4.43 9.50
N SER A 95 4.54 3.59 10.08
CA SER A 95 4.66 3.40 11.54
C SER A 95 5.13 4.68 12.25
N ASN A 96 6.07 5.40 11.64
CA ASN A 96 6.73 6.55 12.25
C ASN A 96 6.27 7.91 11.70
N ARG A 97 5.15 7.95 10.96
CA ARG A 97 4.55 9.18 10.41
C ARG A 97 5.57 10.05 9.64
N GLY A 98 6.37 9.41 8.80
CA GLY A 98 7.41 10.07 7.99
C GLY A 98 8.79 10.16 8.64
N ARG A 99 8.93 9.89 9.95
CA ARG A 99 10.25 9.73 10.60
C ARG A 99 10.81 8.32 10.35
N ALA A 100 11.01 7.99 9.08
CA ALA A 100 11.48 6.68 8.67
C ALA A 100 12.89 6.37 9.18
N ASP A 101 13.22 5.10 9.22
CA ASP A 101 14.57 4.61 9.49
C ASP A 101 15.55 5.15 8.43
N GLU A 102 16.48 6.00 8.86
CA GLU A 102 17.48 6.63 8.00
C GLU A 102 18.33 5.60 7.24
N HIS A 103 18.57 4.42 7.81
CA HIS A 103 19.30 3.35 7.14
C HIS A 103 18.54 2.81 5.93
N LEU A 104 17.21 2.70 6.03
CA LEU A 104 16.37 2.29 4.90
C LEU A 104 16.29 3.38 3.82
N VAL A 105 16.28 4.64 4.23
CA VAL A 105 16.32 5.79 3.31
C VAL A 105 17.64 5.81 2.53
N ASN A 106 18.78 5.65 3.21
CA ASN A 106 20.08 5.58 2.55
C ASN A 106 20.16 4.40 1.57
N LYS A 107 19.72 3.21 1.99
CA LYS A 107 19.65 2.03 1.11
C LYS A 107 18.75 2.22 -0.10
N PHE A 108 17.65 2.97 0.05
CA PHE A 108 16.76 3.29 -1.06
C PHE A 108 17.50 4.09 -2.14
N PHE A 109 18.26 5.11 -1.75
CA PHE A 109 19.10 5.86 -2.68
C PHE A 109 20.26 5.04 -3.25
N GLU A 110 20.94 4.23 -2.43
CA GLU A 110 22.01 3.31 -2.87
C GLU A 110 21.51 2.27 -3.90
N ALA A 111 20.23 1.88 -3.82
CA ALA A 111 19.61 0.97 -4.77
C ALA A 111 19.26 1.64 -6.12
N GLY A 112 19.57 2.93 -6.28
CA GLY A 112 19.37 3.69 -7.51
C GLY A 112 18.01 4.39 -7.62
N TYR A 113 17.21 4.42 -6.55
CA TYR A 113 16.04 5.29 -6.50
C TYR A 113 16.48 6.74 -6.28
N ASP A 114 15.71 7.68 -6.81
CA ASP A 114 15.97 9.11 -6.73
C ASP A 114 14.95 9.83 -5.84
N GLU A 115 15.12 11.15 -5.68
CA GLU A 115 14.20 12.00 -4.90
C GLU A 115 12.76 11.92 -5.41
N LYS A 116 12.57 11.82 -6.74
CA LYS A 116 11.26 11.63 -7.34
C LYS A 116 10.62 10.33 -6.81
N SER A 117 11.38 9.25 -6.78
CA SER A 117 10.90 7.95 -6.30
C SER A 117 10.61 7.95 -4.80
N LEU A 118 11.33 8.74 -4.00
CA LEU A 118 11.02 8.92 -2.58
C LEU A 118 9.68 9.66 -2.40
N VAL A 119 9.46 10.73 -3.16
CA VAL A 119 8.18 11.46 -3.15
C VAL A 119 7.02 10.56 -3.57
N ASP A 120 7.19 9.78 -4.64
CA ASP A 120 6.18 8.82 -5.10
C ASP A 120 5.91 7.71 -4.06
N LEU A 121 6.93 7.31 -3.29
CA LEU A 121 6.77 6.31 -2.22
C LEU A 121 5.92 6.88 -1.08
N VAL A 122 6.20 8.11 -0.67
CA VAL A 122 5.38 8.82 0.33
C VAL A 122 3.96 9.01 -0.17
N ALA A 123 3.77 9.35 -1.44
CA ALA A 123 2.44 9.47 -2.06
C ALA A 123 1.67 8.14 -2.00
N ALA A 124 2.31 7.01 -2.30
CA ALA A 124 1.70 5.67 -2.18
C ALA A 124 1.35 5.32 -0.72
N VAL A 125 2.20 5.68 0.24
CA VAL A 125 1.92 5.50 1.68
C VAL A 125 0.71 6.32 2.11
N VAL A 126 0.59 7.57 1.65
CA VAL A 126 -0.56 8.44 1.94
C VAL A 126 -1.83 7.93 1.26
N GLU A 127 -1.76 7.51 -0.01
CA GLU A 127 -2.87 6.89 -0.75
C GLU A 127 -3.45 5.72 0.04
N LYS A 128 -2.56 4.83 0.50
CA LYS A 128 -2.97 3.64 1.23
C LYS A 128 -3.48 4.00 2.62
N SER A 129 -2.81 4.91 3.33
CA SER A 129 -3.21 5.34 4.67
C SER A 129 -4.60 5.98 4.67
N PHE A 130 -4.95 6.78 3.67
CA PHE A 130 -6.29 7.36 3.52
C PHE A 130 -7.39 6.27 3.55
N THR A 131 -7.28 5.27 2.69
CA THR A 131 -8.27 4.17 2.66
C THR A 131 -8.14 3.22 3.84
N ASN A 132 -6.95 3.04 4.43
CA ASN A 132 -6.78 2.25 5.65
C ASN A 132 -7.52 2.89 6.83
N TYR A 133 -7.43 4.20 6.98
CA TYR A 133 -8.11 4.91 8.07
C TYR A 133 -9.62 4.83 7.90
N ILE A 134 -10.13 5.05 6.69
CA ILE A 134 -11.56 4.89 6.39
C ILE A 134 -12.00 3.44 6.64
N GLY A 135 -11.25 2.45 6.16
CA GLY A 135 -11.56 1.04 6.37
C GLY A 135 -11.61 0.65 7.85
N ARG A 136 -10.74 1.24 8.68
CA ARG A 136 -10.73 0.99 10.13
C ARG A 136 -11.84 1.70 10.88
N LEU A 137 -12.19 2.93 10.48
CA LEU A 137 -13.23 3.74 11.12
C LEU A 137 -14.62 3.26 10.74
N SER A 138 -14.84 2.99 9.45
CA SER A 138 -16.16 2.66 8.89
C SER A 138 -16.44 1.17 8.83
N LYS A 139 -15.40 0.32 8.88
CA LYS A 139 -15.50 -1.15 8.90
C LYS A 139 -16.50 -1.71 7.87
N PRO A 140 -16.37 -1.35 6.57
CA PRO A 140 -17.24 -1.91 5.56
C PRO A 140 -17.15 -3.45 5.53
N GLU A 141 -18.23 -4.10 5.12
CA GLU A 141 -18.21 -5.54 4.83
C GLU A 141 -17.11 -5.84 3.80
N ILE A 142 -16.34 -6.89 4.05
CA ILE A 142 -15.25 -7.30 3.16
C ILE A 142 -15.83 -8.09 1.99
N ASP A 143 -15.78 -7.48 0.80
CA ASP A 143 -16.26 -7.99 -0.48
C ASP A 143 -15.15 -8.68 -1.31
N PHE A 144 -14.08 -9.09 -0.62
CA PHE A 144 -12.92 -9.81 -1.17
C PHE A 144 -12.66 -11.08 -0.35
N PRO A 145 -11.96 -12.09 -0.90
CA PRO A 145 -11.46 -13.21 -0.11
C PRO A 145 -10.65 -12.69 1.09
N LEU A 146 -10.92 -13.24 2.28
CA LEU A 146 -10.24 -12.82 3.49
C LEU A 146 -8.73 -13.06 3.36
N ALA A 147 -7.94 -12.01 3.60
CA ALA A 147 -6.49 -12.16 3.69
C ALA A 147 -6.13 -13.09 4.86
N LYS A 148 -5.19 -14.01 4.63
CA LYS A 148 -4.65 -14.86 5.69
C LYS A 148 -4.01 -14.02 6.79
N SER A 149 -4.06 -14.52 8.02
CA SER A 149 -3.31 -13.93 9.14
C SER A 149 -1.81 -14.03 8.89
N LEU A 150 -1.07 -13.05 9.40
CA LEU A 150 0.38 -13.10 9.51
C LEU A 150 0.77 -13.84 10.78
#